data_AF-A0A101GSK0-F1
#
_entry.id   AF-A0A101GSK0-F1
#
_cell.length_a   1.000
_cell.length_b   1.000
_cell.length_c   1.000
_cell.angle_alpha   90.00
_cell.angle_beta   90.00
_cell.angle_gamma   90.00
#
_symmetry.space_group_name_H-M   'P 1'
#
loop_
_entity.id
_entity.type
_entity.pdbx_description
1 polymer ?
#
loop_
_entity_poly.entity_id
_entity_poly.type
_entity_poly.pdbx_seq_one_letter_code
_entity_poly.pdbx_strand_id
1 'polypeptide(L)' 'ADAHLKRTVMGREVVVAVTQGKLDFGPWEQIFYGEFDGGRRKRVLIKIIGE' A
#
# COMPACT_ATOMS: atom_id res chain seq x y z
N ALA A 1 17.09 -12.19 4.33
CA ALA A 1 17.66 -10.81 4.28
C ALA A 1 17.14 -10.03 3.07
N ASP A 2 16.95 -10.68 1.92
CA ASP A 2 16.48 -10.06 0.68
C ASP A 2 15.09 -9.39 0.80
N ALA A 3 14.15 -9.97 1.57
CA ALA A 3 12.81 -9.39 1.76
C ALA A 3 12.84 -8.00 2.42
N HIS A 4 13.85 -7.74 3.28
CA HIS A 4 14.05 -6.43 3.89
C HIS A 4 14.59 -5.40 2.88
N LEU A 5 15.36 -5.83 1.88
CA LEU A 5 15.81 -4.95 0.80
C LEU A 5 14.68 -4.68 -0.20
N LYS A 6 13.94 -5.72 -0.60
CA LYS A 6 12.79 -5.60 -1.51
C LYS A 6 11.74 -4.63 -0.99
N ARG A 7 11.35 -4.72 0.30
CA ARG A 7 10.38 -3.78 0.88
C ARG A 7 10.89 -2.33 0.94
N THR A 8 12.20 -2.13 1.09
CA THR A 8 12.79 -0.79 1.15
C THR A 8 12.73 -0.13 -0.22
N VAL A 9 13.01 -0.89 -1.28
CA VAL A 9 12.93 -0.40 -2.66
C VAL A 9 11.49 -0.16 -3.10
N MET A 10 10.56 -1.06 -2.77
CA MET A 10 9.16 -0.96 -3.20
C MET A 10 8.32 0.06 -2.41
N GLY A 11 8.83 0.55 -1.28
CA GLY A 11 8.09 1.43 -0.39
C GLY A 11 7.21 0.66 0.60
N ARG A 12 7.11 1.21 1.82
CA ARG A 12 6.32 0.63 2.92
C ARG A 12 4.83 1.00 2.83
N GLU A 13 4.54 2.17 2.30
CA GLU A 13 3.22 2.80 2.33
C GLU A 13 3.02 3.68 1.11
N VAL A 14 1.76 3.93 0.80
CA VAL A 14 1.32 4.87 -0.24
C VAL A 14 0.29 5.81 0.36
N VAL A 15 0.30 7.05 -0.10
CA VAL A 15 -0.74 8.05 0.23
C VAL A 15 -1.57 8.26 -1.03
N VAL A 16 -2.89 8.19 -0.87
CA VAL A 16 -3.85 8.31 -1.96
C VAL A 16 -4.86 9.40 -1.60
N ALA A 17 -5.12 10.30 -2.53
CA ALA A 17 -6.13 11.34 -2.36
C ALA A 17 -7.53 10.74 -2.42
N VAL A 18 -8.47 11.35 -1.68
CA VAL A 18 -9.88 10.99 -1.71
C VAL A 18 -10.66 12.19 -2.22
N THR A 19 -11.27 12.04 -3.39
CA THR A 19 -12.05 13.09 -4.05
C THR A 19 -13.49 12.60 -4.18
N GLN A 20 -14.46 13.38 -3.65
CA GLN A 20 -15.88 13.03 -3.66
C GLN A 20 -16.18 11.62 -3.10
N GLY A 21 -15.49 11.23 -2.03
CA GLY A 21 -15.65 9.93 -1.37
C GLY A 21 -15.08 8.73 -2.15
N LYS A 22 -14.31 8.96 -3.22
CA LYS A 22 -13.65 7.91 -4.01
C LYS A 22 -12.13 8.06 -3.96
N LEU A 23 -11.42 6.95 -4.01
CA LEU A 23 -9.97 6.94 -4.19
C LEU A 23 -9.66 7.54 -5.57
N ASP A 24 -8.87 8.62 -5.56
CA ASP A 24 -8.55 9.38 -6.77
C ASP A 24 -7.39 8.71 -7.50
N PHE A 25 -7.74 7.67 -8.26
CA PHE A 25 -6.80 6.88 -9.04
C PHE A 25 -6.77 7.32 -10.51
N GLY A 26 -5.57 7.32 -11.07
CA GLY A 26 -5.38 7.29 -12.52
C GLY A 26 -5.93 6.00 -13.15
N PRO A 27 -6.08 5.96 -14.48
CA PRO A 27 -6.74 4.86 -15.19
C PRO A 27 -6.08 3.49 -15.01
N TRP A 28 -4.82 3.44 -14.58
CA TRP A 28 -4.03 2.22 -14.40
C TRP A 28 -3.44 2.08 -12.99
N GLU A 29 -3.79 2.98 -12.07
CA GLU A 29 -3.25 2.94 -10.71
C GLU A 29 -3.98 1.88 -9.89
N GLN A 30 -3.20 1.10 -9.14
CA GLN A 30 -3.68 0.00 -8.32
C GLN A 30 -2.83 -0.10 -7.05
N ILE A 31 -3.47 -0.39 -5.91
CA ILE A 31 -2.77 -0.64 -4.64
C ILE A 31 -2.54 -2.15 -4.50
N PHE A 32 -1.28 -2.54 -4.35
CA PHE A 32 -0.90 -3.93 -4.12
C PHE A 32 -0.34 -4.13 -2.72
N TYR A 33 -0.70 -5.25 -2.09
CA TYR A 33 0.04 -5.76 -0.94
C TYR A 33 1.27 -6.55 -1.43
N GLY A 34 2.43 -5.89 -1.45
CA GLY A 34 3.71 -6.52 -1.79
C GLY A 34 4.20 -7.45 -0.70
N GLU A 35 3.82 -8.73 -0.78
CA GLU A 35 4.33 -9.78 0.10
C GLU A 35 5.66 -10.33 -0.42
N PHE A 36 6.70 -10.31 0.42
CA PHE A 36 8.04 -10.76 0.05
C PHE A 36 8.59 -11.87 0.97
N ASP A 37 7.85 -12.26 2.01
CA ASP A 37 8.20 -13.31 2.99
C ASP A 37 6.92 -13.90 3.61
N GLY A 38 6.26 -14.77 2.84
CA GLY A 38 4.94 -15.34 3.13
C GLY A 38 4.92 -16.46 4.19
N GLY A 39 3.85 -17.25 4.21
CA GLY A 39 3.70 -18.40 5.13
C GLY A 39 3.27 -18.04 6.56
N ARG A 40 2.92 -16.78 6.81
CA ARG A 40 2.49 -16.27 8.12
C ARG A 40 1.43 -15.19 7.96
N ARG A 41 0.60 -15.01 8.99
CA ARG A 41 -0.41 -13.95 9.01
C ARG A 41 0.24 -12.58 9.11
N LYS A 42 -0.08 -11.69 8.17
CA LYS A 42 0.40 -10.30 8.14
C LYS A 42 -0.77 -9.34 8.00
N ARG A 43 -0.53 -8.07 8.34
CA ARG A 43 -1.56 -7.02 8.44
C ARG A 43 -1.17 -5.82 7.62
N VAL A 44 -2.18 -5.15 7.05
CA VAL A 44 -2.08 -3.83 6.44
C VAL A 44 -2.90 -2.86 7.28
N LEU A 45 -2.44 -1.63 7.43
CA LEU A 45 -3.16 -0.57 8.12
C LEU A 45 -3.69 0.42 7.08
N ILE A 46 -4.98 0.76 7.18
CA ILE A 46 -5.60 1.83 6.40
C ILE A 46 -6.03 2.91 7.40
N LYS A 47 -5.61 4.15 7.14
CA LYS A 47 -5.98 5.31 7.94
C LYS A 47 -6.42 6.43 6.99
N ILE A 48 -7.64 6.92 7.19
CA ILE A 48 -8.21 8.04 6.44
C ILE A 48 -8.31 9.23 7.40
N ILE A 49 -7.96 10.41 6.91
CA ILE A 49 -8.05 11.68 7.64
C ILE A 49 -8.68 12.68 6.65
N GLY A 50 -9.76 13.34 7.08
CA GLY A 50 -10.55 14.26 6.25
C GLY A 50 -11.96 14.42 6.82
N GLU A 51 -12.72 15.33 6.23
CA GLU A 51 -14.16 15.53 6.49
C GLU A 51 -15.03 14.83 5.43
#